data_AF-A0A8D8G6X3-F1
#
_entry.id   AF-A0A8D8G6X3-F1
#
_cell.length_a   1.000
_cell.length_b   1.000
_cell.length_c   1.000
_cell.angle_alpha   90.00
_cell.angle_beta   90.00
_cell.angle_gamma   90.00
#
_symmetry.space_group_name_H-M   'P 1'
#
loop_
_entity.id
_entity.type
_entity.pdbx_description
1 polymer ?
#
loop_
_entity_poly.entity_id
_entity_poly.type
_entity_poly.pdbx_seq_one_letter_code
_entity_poly.pdbx_strand_id
1 'polypeptide(L)'
;MKDKTMLMFTLLAAFMATSTLVCGTEEPEPEVVQDSGDLTYKSPYADPAKFYFADHFDDKDQFADRWIKSQAKKDDTAEEIAKYDGEWDVELPKRTLLANDLGLVLKSKAKHAAIASRLSKPFVFSDRTLVVQYEVNLQDGQECGGSYIKLLSSGKETTDLKQVSVRSTKS
;
A
#
# COMPACT_ATOMS: atom_id res chain seq x y z
N MET A 1 62.68 -58.87 45.22
CA MET A 1 61.46 -59.69 45.17
C MET A 1 60.33 -58.80 44.66
N LYS A 2 59.73 -59.13 43.49
CA LYS A 2 58.30 -59.01 43.11
C LYS A 2 57.58 -57.67 43.45
N ASP A 3 56.98 -56.87 42.56
CA ASP A 3 56.06 -57.16 41.45
C ASP A 3 55.73 -55.84 40.67
N LYS A 4 55.68 -55.83 39.32
CA LYS A 4 54.51 -55.75 38.40
C LYS A 4 53.76 -54.39 38.32
N THR A 5 53.78 -53.70 37.16
CA THR A 5 52.72 -53.71 36.10
C THR A 5 51.69 -52.59 36.32
N MET A 6 51.73 -51.49 35.55
CA MET A 6 51.09 -51.25 34.23
C MET A 6 49.67 -50.64 34.34
N LEU A 7 49.58 -49.39 33.88
CA LEU A 7 48.62 -48.81 32.93
C LEU A 7 47.12 -49.16 33.04
N MET A 8 46.27 -48.12 33.14
CA MET A 8 45.00 -48.04 32.40
C MET A 8 44.55 -46.57 32.29
N PHE A 9 44.65 -46.01 31.09
CA PHE A 9 44.02 -44.75 30.70
C PHE A 9 42.53 -45.00 30.46
N THR A 10 41.65 -44.20 31.06
CA THR A 10 40.23 -44.17 30.72
C THR A 10 39.82 -42.77 30.29
N LEU A 11 39.09 -42.77 29.17
CA LEU A 11 38.68 -41.68 28.31
C LEU A 11 37.51 -40.90 28.93
N LEU A 12 37.63 -39.58 29.08
CA LEU A 12 36.50 -38.71 29.43
C LEU A 12 36.23 -37.76 28.26
N ALA A 13 35.17 -38.04 27.50
CA ALA A 13 34.71 -37.22 26.40
C ALA A 13 34.05 -35.94 26.93
N ALA A 14 34.61 -34.78 26.55
CA ALA A 14 34.06 -33.47 26.87
C ALA A 14 32.96 -33.09 25.87
N PHE A 15 31.78 -32.74 26.39
CA PHE A 15 30.64 -32.22 25.65
C PHE A 15 30.95 -30.78 25.21
N MET A 16 31.29 -30.55 23.94
CA MET A 16 31.34 -29.20 23.36
C MET A 16 29.98 -28.88 22.74
N ALA A 17 29.25 -27.94 23.35
CA ALA A 17 28.10 -27.31 22.73
C ALA A 17 28.59 -26.23 21.75
N THR A 18 28.58 -26.52 20.45
CA THR A 18 28.77 -25.51 19.41
C THR A 18 27.42 -24.90 19.05
N SER A 19 27.25 -23.62 19.34
CA SER A 19 26.11 -22.84 18.83
C SER A 19 26.33 -22.51 17.35
N THR A 20 25.76 -23.33 16.47
CA THR A 20 25.47 -22.94 15.10
C THR A 20 24.07 -22.34 15.06
N LEU A 21 23.98 -21.02 14.94
CA LEU A 21 22.77 -20.35 14.53
C LEU A 21 22.66 -20.50 13.00
N VAL A 22 21.95 -21.53 12.55
CA VAL A 22 21.43 -21.61 11.17
C VAL A 22 19.92 -21.52 11.30
N CYS A 23 19.40 -20.29 11.26
CA CYS A 23 17.97 -20.06 11.05
C CYS A 23 17.79 -19.71 9.56
N GLY A 24 17.98 -20.72 8.71
CA GLY A 24 17.53 -20.68 7.32
C GLY A 24 16.30 -21.55 7.25
N THR A 25 15.14 -20.98 7.59
CA THR A 25 13.88 -21.53 7.09
C THR A 25 13.64 -20.83 5.77
N GLU A 26 13.75 -21.55 4.65
CA GLU A 26 13.12 -21.11 3.42
C GLU A 26 11.63 -20.96 3.75
N GLU A 27 11.15 -19.72 3.78
CA GLU A 27 9.71 -19.49 3.83
C GLU A 27 9.14 -20.13 2.57
N PRO A 28 8.18 -21.07 2.70
CA PRO A 28 7.55 -21.63 1.52
C PRO A 28 6.91 -20.49 0.74
N GLU A 29 7.22 -20.40 -0.56
CA GLU A 29 6.47 -19.50 -1.44
C GLU A 29 4.97 -19.78 -1.25
N PRO A 30 4.13 -18.74 -1.10
CA PRO A 30 2.74 -18.95 -0.76
C PRO A 30 2.07 -19.73 -1.88
N GLU A 31 1.73 -20.99 -1.59
CA GLU A 31 0.87 -21.78 -2.45
C GLU A 31 -0.43 -21.02 -2.66
N VAL A 32 -0.73 -20.72 -3.91
CA VAL A 32 -2.00 -20.12 -4.32
C VAL A 32 -3.08 -21.15 -4.03
N VAL A 33 -3.74 -21.02 -2.87
CA VAL A 33 -4.92 -21.81 -2.54
C VAL A 33 -6.03 -21.39 -3.51
N GLN A 34 -6.12 -22.09 -4.63
CA GLN A 34 -7.26 -22.04 -5.54
C GLN A 34 -8.41 -22.85 -4.92
N ASP A 35 -9.01 -22.29 -3.87
CA ASP A 35 -10.34 -22.67 -3.44
C ASP A 35 -11.17 -21.39 -3.23
N SER A 36 -11.33 -20.63 -4.31
CA SER A 36 -12.38 -19.63 -4.40
C SER A 36 -13.62 -20.34 -4.94
N GLY A 37 -14.42 -20.92 -4.04
CA GLY A 37 -15.85 -20.97 -4.27
C GLY A 37 -16.31 -19.60 -4.78
N ASP A 38 -17.24 -19.59 -5.74
CA ASP A 38 -17.75 -18.45 -6.51
C ASP A 38 -18.21 -17.24 -5.66
N LEU A 39 -17.27 -16.54 -5.04
CA LEU A 39 -17.47 -15.35 -4.24
C LEU A 39 -17.16 -14.14 -5.13
N THR A 40 -18.15 -13.79 -5.94
CA THR A 40 -18.11 -12.58 -6.77
C THR A 40 -18.33 -11.35 -5.87
N TYR A 41 -17.38 -10.41 -5.88
CA TYR A 41 -17.53 -9.14 -5.16
C TYR A 41 -18.70 -8.33 -5.73
N LYS A 42 -19.41 -7.64 -4.83
CA LYS A 42 -20.45 -6.67 -5.20
C LYS A 42 -20.26 -5.41 -4.38
N SER A 43 -19.92 -4.34 -5.07
CA SER A 43 -19.79 -3.02 -4.46
C SER A 43 -21.09 -2.57 -3.78
N PRO A 44 -21.01 -2.00 -2.57
CA PRO A 44 -22.17 -1.47 -1.89
C PRO A 44 -22.73 -0.25 -2.65
N TYR A 45 -24.05 -0.09 -2.64
CA TYR A 45 -24.68 1.09 -3.22
C TYR A 45 -24.45 2.32 -2.33
N ALA A 46 -23.72 3.31 -2.87
CA ALA A 46 -23.52 4.60 -2.23
C ALA A 46 -24.56 5.61 -2.71
N ASP A 47 -25.56 5.89 -1.86
CA ASP A 47 -26.59 6.90 -2.13
C ASP A 47 -25.97 8.30 -2.33
N PRO A 48 -26.08 8.90 -3.54
CA PRO A 48 -25.50 10.22 -3.84
C PRO A 48 -26.02 11.35 -2.94
N ALA A 49 -27.18 11.18 -2.30
CA ALA A 49 -27.72 12.16 -1.36
C ALA A 49 -26.97 12.14 -0.01
N LYS A 50 -26.50 10.97 0.42
CA LYS A 50 -25.89 10.73 1.74
C LYS A 50 -24.37 10.79 1.70
N PHE A 51 -23.76 10.31 0.63
CA PHE A 51 -22.30 10.26 0.47
C PHE A 51 -21.79 11.50 -0.26
N TYR A 52 -20.72 12.08 0.27
CA TYR A 52 -19.99 13.18 -0.39
C TYR A 52 -19.05 12.64 -1.48
N PHE A 53 -18.61 11.40 -1.32
CA PHE A 53 -17.76 10.69 -2.25
C PHE A 53 -17.83 9.20 -1.96
N ALA A 54 -17.89 8.39 -3.00
CA ALA A 54 -17.71 6.94 -2.95
C ALA A 54 -17.17 6.49 -4.30
N ASP A 55 -16.12 5.69 -4.29
CA ASP A 55 -15.55 5.10 -5.49
C ASP A 55 -15.03 3.71 -5.16
N HIS A 56 -15.53 2.72 -5.89
CA HIS A 56 -15.18 1.32 -5.75
C HIS A 56 -14.40 0.81 -6.97
N PHE A 57 -14.10 1.69 -7.94
CA PHE A 57 -13.33 1.38 -9.15
C PHE A 57 -13.93 0.26 -10.04
N ASP A 58 -15.24 0.02 -9.93
CA ASP A 58 -15.96 -0.98 -10.74
C ASP A 58 -15.94 -0.67 -12.26
N ASP A 59 -15.77 0.60 -12.63
CA ASP A 59 -15.79 1.10 -14.00
C ASP A 59 -14.47 1.79 -14.35
N LYS A 60 -13.65 1.12 -15.17
CA LYS A 60 -12.35 1.63 -15.62
C LYS A 60 -12.46 2.82 -16.56
N ASP A 61 -13.55 2.89 -17.34
CA ASP A 61 -13.72 3.95 -18.34
C ASP A 61 -14.06 5.27 -17.63
N GLN A 62 -14.86 5.22 -16.56
CA GLN A 62 -15.18 6.40 -15.76
C GLN A 62 -14.02 6.91 -14.88
N PHE A 63 -13.02 6.07 -14.60
CA PHE A 63 -11.89 6.44 -13.76
C PHE A 63 -11.13 7.65 -14.31
N ALA A 64 -10.82 7.66 -15.62
CA ALA A 64 -10.00 8.70 -16.24
C ALA A 64 -10.63 10.10 -16.18
N ASP A 65 -11.97 10.16 -16.23
CA ASP A 65 -12.73 11.41 -16.12
C ASP A 65 -12.86 11.89 -14.67
N ARG A 66 -12.92 10.94 -13.73
CA ARG A 66 -13.17 11.22 -12.31
C ARG A 66 -11.91 11.53 -11.52
N TRP A 67 -10.80 10.85 -11.81
CA TRP A 67 -9.54 10.98 -11.09
C TRP A 67 -8.49 11.69 -11.93
N ILE A 68 -8.03 12.83 -11.43
CA ILE A 68 -7.11 13.69 -12.14
C ILE A 68 -5.71 13.50 -11.56
N LYS A 69 -4.79 13.03 -12.41
CA LYS A 69 -3.36 12.96 -12.08
C LYS A 69 -2.79 14.37 -11.94
N SER A 70 -2.04 14.60 -10.87
CA SER A 70 -1.27 15.81 -10.72
C SER A 70 -0.14 15.87 -11.76
N GLN A 71 0.18 17.08 -12.18
CA GLN A 71 1.28 17.46 -13.05
C GLN A 71 2.13 18.56 -12.40
N ALA A 72 1.94 18.78 -11.10
CA ALA A 72 2.64 19.79 -10.33
C ALA A 72 4.15 19.52 -10.31
N LYS A 73 4.92 20.57 -10.09
CA LYS A 73 6.37 20.50 -9.89
C LYS A 73 6.74 21.19 -8.58
N LYS A 74 7.73 20.63 -7.88
CA LYS A 74 8.38 21.27 -6.74
C LYS A 74 9.54 22.11 -7.27
N ASP A 75 9.52 23.40 -6.98
CA ASP A 75 10.59 24.32 -7.40
C ASP A 75 11.90 24.13 -6.61
N ASP A 76 11.82 23.55 -5.40
CA ASP A 76 12.95 23.43 -4.46
C ASP A 76 13.63 22.05 -4.47
N THR A 77 13.54 21.27 -5.55
CA THR A 77 14.04 19.87 -5.56
C THR A 77 14.73 19.54 -6.89
N ALA A 78 15.67 18.60 -6.87
CA ALA A 78 16.35 18.12 -8.07
C ALA A 78 15.34 17.74 -9.18
N GLU A 79 15.60 18.14 -10.43
CA GLU A 79 14.66 18.04 -11.55
C GLU A 79 14.10 16.62 -11.76
N GLU A 80 14.88 15.59 -11.41
CA GLU A 80 14.52 14.18 -11.52
C GLU A 80 13.38 13.77 -10.55
N ILE A 81 13.30 14.39 -9.38
CA ILE A 81 12.26 14.11 -8.36
C ILE A 81 11.33 15.32 -8.13
N ALA A 82 11.51 16.40 -8.87
CA ALA A 82 10.71 17.61 -8.74
C ALA A 82 9.27 17.40 -9.22
N LYS A 83 9.03 16.48 -10.14
CA LYS A 83 7.74 16.33 -10.84
C LYS A 83 6.86 15.31 -10.12
N TYR A 84 5.55 15.57 -10.14
CA TYR A 84 4.54 14.57 -9.83
C TYR A 84 4.23 13.77 -11.11
N ASP A 85 5.00 12.74 -11.38
CA ASP A 85 4.94 11.92 -12.61
C ASP A 85 4.72 10.42 -12.32
N GLY A 86 4.14 10.13 -11.16
CA GLY A 86 3.67 8.79 -10.83
C GLY A 86 2.49 8.35 -11.72
N GLU A 87 2.60 7.15 -12.28
CA GLU A 87 1.57 6.53 -13.10
C GLU A 87 0.59 5.69 -12.28
N TRP A 88 -0.68 5.78 -12.64
CA TRP A 88 -1.81 5.13 -11.96
C TRP A 88 -2.60 4.28 -12.95
N ASP A 89 -3.14 3.17 -12.47
CA ASP A 89 -4.02 2.29 -13.24
C ASP A 89 -5.13 1.71 -12.35
N VAL A 90 -6.19 1.19 -12.95
CA VAL A 90 -7.26 0.45 -12.26
C VAL A 90 -7.16 -1.02 -12.65
N GLU A 91 -6.81 -1.87 -11.68
CA GLU A 91 -6.55 -3.29 -11.92
C GLU A 91 -6.91 -4.16 -10.71
N LEU A 92 -6.95 -5.48 -10.93
CA LEU A 92 -7.11 -6.45 -9.85
C LEU A 92 -5.84 -6.47 -8.99
N PRO A 93 -5.94 -6.69 -7.68
CA PRO A 93 -4.77 -6.92 -6.84
C PRO A 93 -4.07 -8.22 -7.24
N LYS A 94 -2.74 -8.24 -7.13
CA LYS A 94 -1.85 -9.39 -7.39
C LYS A 94 -2.29 -10.65 -6.67
N ARG A 95 -2.76 -10.51 -5.43
CA ARG A 95 -3.45 -11.56 -4.69
C ARG A 95 -4.94 -11.25 -4.68
N THR A 96 -5.63 -11.79 -5.67
CA THR A 96 -7.09 -11.62 -5.81
C THR A 96 -7.81 -12.52 -4.80
N LEU A 97 -8.52 -11.92 -3.85
CA LEU A 97 -9.36 -12.65 -2.89
C LEU A 97 -10.81 -12.77 -3.38
N LEU A 98 -11.28 -11.78 -4.14
CA LEU A 98 -12.63 -11.72 -4.69
C LEU A 98 -12.57 -11.38 -6.18
N ALA A 99 -13.41 -12.03 -6.98
CA ALA A 99 -13.49 -11.74 -8.41
C ALA A 99 -14.08 -10.34 -8.67
N ASN A 100 -13.50 -9.60 -9.63
CA ASN A 100 -13.90 -8.26 -10.06
C ASN A 100 -13.73 -7.13 -9.02
N ASP A 101 -12.96 -7.38 -7.96
CA ASP A 101 -12.59 -6.35 -6.98
C ASP A 101 -11.39 -5.54 -7.49
N LEU A 102 -11.68 -4.51 -8.28
CA LEU A 102 -10.68 -3.62 -8.87
C LEU A 102 -10.26 -2.54 -7.87
N GLY A 103 -9.00 -2.11 -7.98
CA GLY A 103 -8.47 -1.03 -7.17
C GLY A 103 -7.61 -0.06 -7.97
N LEU A 104 -7.47 1.15 -7.45
CA LEU A 104 -6.51 2.12 -7.94
C LEU A 104 -5.09 1.75 -7.49
N VAL A 105 -4.20 1.51 -8.45
CA VAL A 105 -2.84 1.04 -8.22
C VAL A 105 -1.82 2.06 -8.72
N LEU A 106 -0.87 2.43 -7.85
CA LEU A 106 0.32 3.19 -8.23
C LEU A 106 1.35 2.24 -8.87
N LYS A 107 1.65 2.45 -10.15
CA LYS A 107 2.55 1.58 -10.93
C LYS A 107 4.02 2.00 -10.86
N SER A 108 4.26 3.27 -10.55
CA SER A 108 5.61 3.86 -10.55
C SER A 108 6.33 3.66 -9.22
N LYS A 109 7.59 3.22 -9.27
CA LYS A 109 8.47 3.12 -8.10
C LYS A 109 9.27 4.40 -7.91
N ALA A 110 9.51 4.79 -6.65
CA ALA A 110 10.38 5.91 -6.26
C ALA A 110 10.06 7.28 -6.91
N LYS A 111 8.80 7.53 -7.27
CA LYS A 111 8.32 8.80 -7.84
C LYS A 111 7.35 9.49 -6.91
N HIS A 112 7.33 10.83 -6.96
CA HIS A 112 6.23 11.56 -6.33
C HIS A 112 4.96 11.34 -7.15
N ALA A 113 3.90 10.90 -6.49
CA ALA A 113 2.62 10.65 -7.10
C ALA A 113 1.53 11.41 -6.34
N ALA A 114 0.63 12.04 -7.08
CA ALA A 114 -0.57 12.63 -6.53
C ALA A 114 -1.68 12.47 -7.56
N ILE A 115 -2.83 12.02 -7.08
CA ILE A 115 -4.06 11.90 -7.86
C ILE A 115 -5.19 12.40 -6.97
N ALA A 116 -6.14 13.12 -7.55
CA ALA A 116 -7.21 13.75 -6.80
C ALA A 116 -8.53 13.64 -7.56
N SER A 117 -9.63 13.58 -6.79
CA SER A 117 -10.98 13.66 -7.32
C SER A 117 -11.79 14.67 -6.52
N ARG A 118 -12.86 15.20 -7.13
CA ARG A 118 -13.77 16.12 -6.46
C ARG A 118 -14.81 15.34 -5.65
N LEU A 119 -15.17 15.88 -4.50
CA LEU A 119 -16.39 15.49 -3.81
C LEU A 119 -17.60 15.95 -4.65
N SER A 120 -18.74 15.24 -4.52
CA SER A 120 -20.01 15.62 -5.18
C SER A 120 -20.50 17.00 -4.75
N LYS A 121 -20.20 17.37 -3.51
CA LYS A 121 -20.44 18.69 -2.90
C LYS A 121 -19.36 18.97 -1.85
N PRO A 122 -19.06 20.24 -1.54
CA PRO A 122 -18.14 20.57 -0.45
C PRO A 122 -18.66 20.02 0.89
N PHE A 123 -17.76 19.46 1.69
CA PHE A 123 -18.05 19.15 3.10
C PHE A 123 -17.75 20.39 3.95
N VAL A 124 -18.72 20.83 4.74
CA VAL A 124 -18.58 21.97 5.65
C VAL A 124 -18.59 21.46 7.08
N PHE A 125 -17.53 21.78 7.83
CA PHE A 125 -17.42 21.44 9.26
C PHE A 125 -18.33 22.36 10.08
N SER A 126 -19.60 21.96 10.21
CA SER A 126 -20.60 22.62 11.06
C SER A 126 -21.04 21.68 12.19
N ASP A 127 -22.18 21.03 11.99
CA ASP A 127 -22.95 20.23 12.92
C ASP A 127 -22.85 18.73 12.63
N ARG A 128 -22.14 18.34 11.57
CA ARG A 128 -22.02 16.96 11.11
C ARG A 128 -20.61 16.43 11.32
N THR A 129 -20.53 15.17 11.75
CA THR A 129 -19.27 14.44 11.85
C THR A 129 -18.76 14.04 10.47
N LEU A 130 -17.48 14.29 10.22
CA LEU A 130 -16.79 13.77 9.05
C LEU A 130 -16.40 12.30 9.29
N VAL A 131 -16.76 11.43 8.36
CA VAL A 131 -16.28 10.05 8.31
C VAL A 131 -15.57 9.84 6.99
N VAL A 132 -14.36 9.28 7.05
CA VAL A 132 -13.60 8.89 5.87
C VAL A 132 -13.09 7.48 6.07
N GLN A 133 -13.35 6.63 5.09
CA GLN A 133 -12.92 5.25 5.05
C GLN A 133 -12.28 4.97 3.70
N TYR A 134 -11.15 4.27 3.71
CA TYR A 134 -10.46 3.80 2.52
C TYR A 134 -9.65 2.56 2.88
N GLU A 135 -9.35 1.75 1.88
CA GLU A 135 -8.56 0.54 2.02
C GLU A 135 -7.23 0.70 1.28
N VAL A 136 -6.18 0.11 1.84
CA VAL A 136 -4.84 0.13 1.23
C VAL A 136 -4.26 -1.27 1.32
N ASN A 137 -3.78 -1.76 0.19
CA ASN A 137 -3.02 -2.99 0.11
C ASN A 137 -1.61 -2.70 -0.46
N LEU A 138 -0.58 -2.95 0.34
CA LEU A 138 0.83 -2.75 -0.05
C LEU A 138 1.37 -4.04 -0.68
N GLN A 139 0.98 -4.26 -1.93
CA GLN A 139 1.12 -5.56 -2.60
C GLN A 139 2.57 -6.04 -2.80
N ASP A 140 3.53 -5.11 -2.92
CA ASP A 140 4.97 -5.38 -3.09
C ASP A 140 5.78 -5.11 -1.82
N GLY A 141 5.11 -4.86 -0.69
CA GLY A 141 5.73 -4.25 0.48
C GLY A 141 6.00 -2.76 0.28
N GLN A 142 6.39 -2.08 1.37
CA GLN A 142 6.73 -0.65 1.35
C GLN A 142 8.02 -0.45 2.16
N GLU A 143 9.10 -0.11 1.46
CA GLU A 143 10.39 0.20 2.10
C GLU A 143 10.41 1.63 2.64
N CYS A 144 9.99 2.60 1.81
CA CYS A 144 9.93 4.01 2.16
C CYS A 144 8.85 4.71 1.33
N GLY A 145 7.79 5.16 1.99
CA GLY A 145 6.69 5.90 1.35
C GLY A 145 5.42 5.87 2.20
N GLY A 146 4.50 6.77 1.91
CA GLY A 146 3.23 6.89 2.63
C GLY A 146 2.04 6.65 1.70
N SER A 147 1.05 5.93 2.21
CA SER A 147 -0.22 5.64 1.51
C SER A 147 -1.37 6.27 2.28
N TYR A 148 -1.44 7.60 2.25
CA TYR A 148 -2.43 8.39 2.97
C TYR A 148 -3.27 9.21 2.00
N ILE A 149 -4.50 9.48 2.42
CA ILE A 149 -5.39 10.39 1.74
C ILE A 149 -5.26 11.81 2.31
N LYS A 150 -5.55 12.81 1.48
CA LYS A 150 -5.59 14.21 1.91
C LYS A 150 -6.88 14.86 1.47
N LEU A 151 -7.58 15.47 2.41
CA LEU A 151 -8.74 16.31 2.12
C LEU A 151 -8.24 17.71 1.77
N LEU A 152 -8.65 18.17 0.58
CA LEU A 152 -8.25 19.45 0.04
C LEU A 152 -9.32 20.50 0.34
N SER A 153 -8.93 21.61 0.97
CA SER A 153 -9.82 22.73 1.24
C SER A 153 -10.26 23.39 -0.07
N SER A 154 -11.53 23.78 -0.17
CA SER A 154 -12.00 24.53 -1.34
C SER A 154 -11.30 25.89 -1.42
N GLY A 155 -10.59 26.16 -2.53
CA GLY A 155 -9.92 27.43 -2.75
C GLY A 155 -9.24 27.53 -4.13
N LYS A 156 -8.50 28.62 -4.34
CA LYS A 156 -7.78 28.87 -5.60
C LYS A 156 -6.78 27.74 -5.92
N GLU A 157 -6.04 27.29 -4.91
CA GLU A 157 -5.04 26.21 -5.01
C GLU A 157 -5.61 24.84 -5.41
N THR A 158 -6.94 24.64 -5.29
CA THR A 158 -7.62 23.37 -5.58
C THR A 158 -8.64 23.51 -6.71
N THR A 159 -8.57 24.63 -7.43
CA THR A 159 -9.42 24.88 -8.60
C THR A 159 -8.96 24.03 -9.78
N ASP A 160 -7.64 23.94 -10.00
CA ASP A 160 -7.06 22.99 -10.96
C ASP A 160 -6.47 21.78 -10.23
N LEU A 161 -7.12 20.62 -10.37
CA LEU A 161 -6.63 19.38 -9.76
C LEU A 161 -5.32 18.88 -10.38
N LYS A 162 -4.93 19.37 -11.56
CA LYS A 162 -3.63 19.04 -12.15
C LYS A 162 -2.47 19.71 -11.41
N GLN A 163 -2.72 20.70 -10.56
CA GLN A 163 -1.67 21.43 -9.82
C GLN A 163 -1.55 21.02 -8.34
N VAL A 164 -2.25 19.96 -7.91
CA VAL A 164 -2.21 19.54 -6.51
C VAL A 164 -0.86 18.94 -6.12
N SER A 165 -0.32 19.36 -4.98
CA SER A 165 0.93 18.85 -4.43
C SER A 165 0.79 18.52 -2.96
N VAL A 166 1.84 17.95 -2.36
CA VAL A 166 1.89 17.68 -0.91
C VAL A 166 1.74 18.98 -0.10
N ARG A 167 2.10 20.15 -0.66
CA ARG A 167 1.96 21.45 0.00
C ARG A 167 0.59 22.11 -0.18
N SER A 168 -0.27 21.65 -1.11
CA SER A 168 -1.61 22.22 -1.30
C SER A 168 -2.37 22.24 0.03
N THR A 169 -3.06 23.33 0.35
CA THR A 169 -3.56 23.60 1.71
C THR A 169 -4.37 22.43 2.31
N LYS A 170 -4.03 22.06 3.55
CA LYS A 170 -4.71 21.05 4.36
C LYS A 170 -5.88 21.73 5.09
N SER A 171 -7.04 21.09 5.14
CA SER A 171 -8.14 21.51 6.02
C SER A 171 -7.82 21.23 7.48
#